data_AF-W9YBM9-F1
#
_entry.id   AF-W9YBM9-F1
#
_cell.length_a   1.000
_cell.length_b   1.000
_cell.length_c   1.000
_cell.angle_alpha   90.00
_cell.angle_beta   90.00
_cell.angle_gamma   90.00
#
_symmetry.space_group_name_H-M   'P 1'
#
loop_
_entity.id
_entity.type
_entity.pdbx_description
1 polymer ?
#
loop_
_entity_poly.entity_id
_entity_poly.type
_entity_poly.pdbx_seq_one_letter_code
_entity_poly.pdbx_strand_id
1 'polypeptide(L)'
;MPSRASSAVASSIFNLTGLLQSLPSAVRRQGLTKCSTCLFSTTPALEAKRSSKKRKTRRHIDPYRLAQARQRKAANLARQNVLNEERNLALGNPVRSRPTPFIESLHSSTPLESVKESYLNYLLKQEELKKSLEHSGWLTEPLPEPNQVPGANDNLAERIKEHVESHENASTALLAIASLDSGSSKDRTRVNIQRCIEEFGRHHTDKVLPPRLKSTQAPSSSSSSEGAAVEVPKRVGQDTGSPEVQIAILTAKINVLADNLHRKDKSNKRHLRLMVHRRQKLMAYLRRQDRGGSRWQNVVEKLGLNDAMWKGEISL
;
A
#
# COMPACT_ATOMS: atom_id res chain seq x y z
N MET A 1 -49.26 25.24 18.06
CA MET A 1 -49.64 26.33 18.98
C MET A 1 -48.56 26.45 20.06
N PRO A 2 -47.61 27.39 19.93
CA PRO A 2 -46.59 27.62 20.95
C PRO A 2 -47.03 28.71 21.95
N SER A 3 -46.65 28.56 23.21
CA SER A 3 -46.90 29.54 24.28
C SER A 3 -45.71 30.48 24.48
N ARG A 4 -46.00 31.79 24.32
CA ARG A 4 -45.39 33.03 24.84
C ARG A 4 -44.16 32.89 25.76
N ALA A 5 -43.01 33.50 25.44
CA ALA A 5 -42.68 34.93 25.48
C ALA A 5 -42.63 35.55 26.89
N SER A 6 -41.45 35.99 27.31
CA SER A 6 -41.26 37.19 28.13
C SER A 6 -39.89 37.82 27.83
N SER A 7 -39.98 39.12 27.61
CA SER A 7 -38.95 40.09 27.25
C SER A 7 -38.11 40.52 28.45
N ALA A 8 -36.86 40.94 28.23
CA ALA A 8 -36.40 42.27 28.62
C ALA A 8 -35.05 42.62 28.00
N VAL A 9 -34.99 43.86 27.54
CA VAL A 9 -33.87 44.61 26.98
C VAL A 9 -32.96 45.11 28.10
N ALA A 10 -31.64 45.09 27.90
CA ALA A 10 -30.74 46.18 28.33
C ALA A 10 -29.32 45.97 27.80
N SER A 11 -28.94 46.86 26.89
CA SER A 11 -27.59 47.19 26.44
C SER A 11 -26.66 47.61 27.58
N SER A 12 -25.39 47.17 27.54
CA SER A 12 -24.28 48.00 28.02
C SER A 12 -22.94 47.57 27.42
N ILE A 13 -22.32 48.53 26.75
CA ILE A 13 -20.96 48.57 26.23
C ILE A 13 -20.05 48.92 27.41
N PHE A 14 -18.97 48.17 27.70
CA PHE A 14 -17.72 48.77 28.20
C PHE A 14 -16.53 47.79 28.17
N ASN A 15 -15.59 48.13 27.26
CA ASN A 15 -14.14 47.91 27.21
C ASN A 15 -13.43 46.79 28.00
N LEU A 16 -12.77 45.92 27.23
CA LEU A 16 -11.65 45.06 27.60
C LEU A 16 -10.32 45.83 27.49
N THR A 17 -9.73 46.22 28.63
CA THR A 17 -8.29 46.47 28.74
C THR A 17 -7.81 46.18 30.15
N GLY A 18 -6.80 45.30 30.26
CA GLY A 18 -5.91 45.24 31.42
C GLY A 18 -5.92 43.91 32.15
N LEU A 19 -4.87 43.11 31.95
CA LEU A 19 -3.96 42.62 32.99
C LEU A 19 -3.10 41.49 32.43
N LEU A 20 -1.88 41.86 32.02
CA LEU A 20 -0.77 40.97 31.73
C LEU A 20 0.33 41.38 32.71
N GLN A 21 0.50 40.62 33.79
CA GLN A 21 1.71 40.56 34.60
C GLN A 21 1.52 39.50 35.69
N SER A 22 2.28 38.40 35.63
CA SER A 22 3.06 37.90 36.77
C SER A 22 3.84 36.60 36.42
N LEU A 23 5.09 36.57 36.93
CA LEU A 23 5.98 35.41 37.22
C LEU A 23 6.88 34.85 36.08
N PRO A 24 8.05 34.23 36.41
CA PRO A 24 9.26 34.93 36.88
C PRO A 24 10.55 34.47 36.17
N SER A 25 11.62 35.23 36.39
CA SER A 25 13.01 34.99 35.96
C SER A 25 13.70 33.87 36.74
N ALA A 26 14.36 32.91 36.07
CA ALA A 26 15.65 32.37 36.49
C ALA A 26 16.35 31.47 35.43
N VAL A 27 17.68 31.65 35.31
CA VAL A 27 18.73 30.68 34.90
C VAL A 27 18.83 30.23 33.43
N ARG A 28 19.83 30.73 32.69
CA ARG A 28 21.18 30.11 32.48
C ARG A 28 21.84 30.66 31.21
N ARG A 29 22.99 31.32 31.38
CA ARG A 29 23.99 31.50 30.31
C ARG A 29 24.72 30.17 30.13
N GLN A 30 24.73 29.62 28.92
CA GLN A 30 25.88 28.89 28.38
C GLN A 30 25.95 29.20 26.88
N GLY A 31 27.07 29.79 26.46
CA GLY A 31 27.37 30.03 25.06
C GLY A 31 28.03 28.80 24.43
N LEU A 32 27.63 28.49 23.20
CA LEU A 32 28.42 27.74 22.24
C LEU A 32 28.18 28.32 20.83
N THR A 33 29.21 29.00 20.34
CA THR A 33 29.76 29.04 18.97
C THR A 33 28.87 28.67 17.74
N LYS A 34 28.62 29.70 16.90
CA LYS A 34 28.63 29.78 15.40
C LYS A 34 28.77 28.46 14.60
N CYS A 35 28.17 28.18 13.44
CA CYS A 35 27.27 28.83 12.44
C CYS A 35 26.99 27.71 11.38
N SER A 36 25.85 27.56 10.70
CA SER A 36 25.43 28.34 9.53
C SER A 36 24.22 27.64 8.87
N THR A 37 23.45 28.40 8.06
CA THR A 37 22.14 28.08 7.45
C THR A 37 20.89 28.42 8.27
N CYS A 38 20.93 29.57 8.94
CA CYS A 38 19.73 30.34 9.23
C CYS A 38 19.21 30.96 7.91
N LEU A 39 17.96 30.65 7.54
CA LEU A 39 17.22 31.41 6.54
C LEU A 39 17.07 32.85 7.05
N PHE A 40 17.88 33.74 6.50
CA PHE A 40 17.84 35.18 6.80
C PHE A 40 16.57 35.75 6.15
N SER A 41 15.54 36.02 6.95
CA SER A 41 14.48 36.95 6.56
C SER A 41 15.12 38.33 6.43
N THR A 42 15.43 38.75 5.19
CA THR A 42 16.08 40.03 4.89
C THR A 42 15.19 41.26 5.09
N THR A 43 13.97 41.13 5.63
CA THR A 43 13.21 42.32 6.03
C THR A 43 13.60 42.74 7.45
N PRO A 44 14.34 43.86 7.65
CA PRO A 44 14.60 44.39 8.98
C PRO A 44 13.28 44.65 9.71
N ALA A 45 13.21 44.41 11.02
CA ALA A 45 12.00 44.60 11.82
C ALA A 45 11.37 46.00 11.72
N LEU A 46 12.16 47.01 11.32
CA LEU A 46 11.69 48.36 11.03
C LEU A 46 10.80 48.45 9.77
N GLU A 47 11.04 47.61 8.75
CA GLU A 47 10.19 47.54 7.56
C GLU A 47 8.84 46.89 7.84
N ALA A 48 8.79 45.88 8.71
CA ALA A 48 7.53 45.28 9.17
C ALA A 48 6.67 46.30 9.95
N LYS A 49 7.30 47.14 10.79
CA LYS A 49 6.60 48.24 11.49
C LYS A 49 6.12 49.31 10.49
N ARG A 50 6.95 49.71 9.52
CA ARG A 50 6.57 50.65 8.44
C ARG A 50 5.44 50.11 7.55
N SER A 51 5.45 48.83 7.18
CA SER A 51 4.39 48.20 6.39
C SER A 51 3.07 48.16 7.16
N SER A 52 3.11 47.92 8.47
CA SER A 52 1.92 47.95 9.33
C SER A 52 1.30 49.35 9.43
N LYS A 53 2.13 50.40 9.57
CA LYS A 53 1.68 51.81 9.61
C LYS A 53 1.12 52.25 8.25
N LYS A 54 1.79 51.88 7.15
CA LYS A 54 1.35 52.11 5.76
C LYS A 54 0.08 51.35 5.40
N ARG A 55 -0.15 50.15 5.98
CA ARG A 55 -1.39 49.38 5.83
C ARG A 55 -2.55 50.02 6.60
N LYS A 56 -2.30 50.67 7.75
CA LYS A 56 -3.32 51.41 8.51
C LYS A 56 -3.75 52.68 7.78
N THR A 57 -2.81 53.48 7.26
CA THR A 57 -3.13 54.70 6.50
C THR A 57 -3.86 54.39 5.19
N ARG A 58 -3.45 53.36 4.44
CA ARG A 58 -4.14 52.92 3.20
C ARG A 58 -5.58 52.45 3.39
N ARG A 59 -5.99 52.03 4.60
CA ARG A 59 -7.38 51.62 4.87
C ARG A 59 -8.35 52.80 4.89
N HIS A 60 -7.86 54.01 5.14
CA HIS A 60 -8.66 55.23 5.25
C HIS A 60 -8.76 56.01 3.92
N ILE A 61 -7.88 55.73 2.95
CA ILE A 61 -7.78 56.48 1.68
C ILE A 61 -8.95 56.15 0.73
N ASP A 62 -9.50 54.93 0.80
CA ASP A 62 -10.69 54.51 0.03
C ASP A 62 -11.33 53.26 0.68
N PRO A 63 -12.39 53.42 1.49
CA PRO A 63 -13.03 52.30 2.18
C PRO A 63 -13.76 51.34 1.21
N TYR A 64 -14.29 51.86 0.09
CA TYR A 64 -15.06 51.08 -0.88
C TYR A 64 -14.17 50.17 -1.71
N ARG A 65 -13.08 50.69 -2.28
CA ARG A 65 -12.11 49.89 -3.03
C ARG A 65 -11.44 48.83 -2.17
N LEU A 66 -11.18 49.14 -0.90
CA LEU A 66 -10.69 48.17 0.08
C LEU A 66 -11.71 47.05 0.34
N ALA A 67 -13.00 47.40 0.49
CA ALA A 67 -14.07 46.42 0.65
C ALA A 67 -14.22 45.51 -0.58
N GLN A 68 -14.18 46.07 -1.80
CA GLN A 68 -14.24 45.31 -3.05
C GLN A 68 -13.03 44.36 -3.20
N ALA A 69 -11.82 44.82 -2.85
CA ALA A 69 -10.62 43.96 -2.84
C ALA A 69 -10.73 42.83 -1.81
N ARG A 70 -11.32 43.09 -0.64
CA ARG A 70 -11.62 42.06 0.37
C ARG A 70 -12.63 41.05 -0.12
N GLN A 71 -13.70 41.48 -0.79
CA GLN A 71 -14.70 40.58 -1.40
C GLN A 71 -14.08 39.66 -2.46
N ARG A 72 -13.27 40.20 -3.37
CA ARG A 72 -12.53 39.39 -4.38
C ARG A 72 -11.60 38.38 -3.72
N LYS A 73 -10.86 38.80 -2.69
CA LYS A 73 -9.99 37.88 -1.92
C LYS A 73 -10.80 36.81 -1.19
N ALA A 74 -11.91 37.18 -0.56
CA ALA A 74 -12.78 36.25 0.15
C ALA A 74 -13.38 35.20 -0.81
N ALA A 75 -13.81 35.62 -2.00
CA ALA A 75 -14.29 34.70 -3.04
C ALA A 75 -13.19 33.75 -3.52
N ASN A 76 -11.95 34.24 -3.72
CA ASN A 76 -10.82 33.38 -4.09
C ASN A 76 -10.49 32.37 -2.99
N LEU A 77 -10.43 32.81 -1.72
CA LEU A 77 -10.19 31.92 -0.57
C LEU A 77 -11.31 30.88 -0.42
N ALA A 78 -12.56 31.28 -0.59
CA ALA A 78 -13.70 30.35 -0.60
C ALA A 78 -13.54 29.29 -1.69
N ARG A 79 -13.17 29.69 -2.92
CA ARG A 79 -12.91 28.75 -4.02
C ARG A 79 -11.71 27.84 -3.73
N GLN A 80 -10.65 28.37 -3.13
CA GLN A 80 -9.47 27.60 -2.73
C GLN A 80 -9.81 26.55 -1.67
N ASN A 81 -10.66 26.90 -0.70
CA ASN A 81 -11.11 25.98 0.33
C ASN A 81 -11.90 24.82 -0.28
N VAL A 82 -12.85 25.10 -1.19
CA VAL A 82 -13.59 24.07 -1.93
C VAL A 82 -12.65 23.13 -2.68
N LEU A 83 -11.68 23.68 -3.44
CA LEU A 83 -10.70 22.86 -4.16
C LEU A 83 -9.79 22.06 -3.20
N ASN A 84 -9.48 22.60 -2.02
CA ASN A 84 -8.69 21.88 -1.02
C ASN A 84 -9.48 20.72 -0.43
N GLU A 85 -10.77 20.92 -0.13
CA GLU A 85 -11.68 19.86 0.32
C GLU A 85 -11.78 18.75 -0.74
N GLU A 86 -12.01 19.09 -2.00
CA GLU A 86 -12.02 18.14 -3.13
C GLU A 86 -10.70 17.34 -3.22
N ARG A 87 -9.55 18.03 -3.13
CA ARG A 87 -8.23 17.35 -3.17
C ARG A 87 -7.97 16.48 -1.95
N ASN A 88 -8.39 16.91 -0.76
CA ASN A 88 -8.21 16.15 0.48
C ASN A 88 -9.03 14.86 0.44
N LEU A 89 -10.27 14.93 -0.06
CA LEU A 89 -11.11 13.75 -0.28
C LEU A 89 -10.47 12.79 -1.29
N ALA A 90 -9.86 13.31 -2.36
CA ALA A 90 -9.19 12.50 -3.38
C ALA A 90 -7.88 11.84 -2.89
N LEU A 91 -7.17 12.46 -1.93
CA LEU A 91 -5.85 12.01 -1.45
C LEU A 91 -5.88 10.58 -0.87
N GLY A 92 -6.97 10.22 -0.18
CA GLY A 92 -7.21 8.90 0.39
C GLY A 92 -6.41 8.61 1.68
N ASN A 93 -6.39 7.34 2.09
CA ASN A 93 -5.71 6.86 3.30
C ASN A 93 -4.23 6.50 3.00
N PRO A 94 -3.24 6.90 3.82
CA PRO A 94 -1.82 6.59 3.60
C PRO A 94 -1.43 5.14 3.94
N VAL A 95 -2.20 4.44 4.78
CA VAL A 95 -1.92 3.06 5.22
C VAL A 95 -2.71 2.06 4.39
N ARG A 96 -4.02 2.24 4.29
CA ARG A 96 -4.94 1.32 3.62
C ARG A 96 -5.17 1.69 2.17
N SER A 97 -5.11 0.70 1.30
CA SER A 97 -5.50 0.82 -0.10
C SER A 97 -7.02 0.92 -0.26
N ARG A 98 -7.46 1.37 -1.44
CA ARG A 98 -8.85 1.18 -1.88
C ARG A 98 -9.14 -0.33 -2.02
N PRO A 99 -10.36 -0.79 -1.72
CA PRO A 99 -10.73 -2.18 -1.93
C PRO A 99 -10.75 -2.46 -3.43
N THR A 100 -9.85 -3.33 -3.87
CA THR A 100 -9.81 -3.87 -5.24
C THR A 100 -10.02 -5.37 -5.16
N PRO A 101 -10.49 -6.04 -6.23
CA PRO A 101 -10.70 -7.49 -6.20
C PRO A 101 -9.45 -8.27 -5.75
N PHE A 102 -8.27 -7.80 -6.16
CA PHE A 102 -7.00 -8.37 -5.71
C PHE A 102 -6.78 -8.17 -4.20
N ILE A 103 -6.92 -6.95 -3.67
CA ILE A 103 -6.76 -6.68 -2.24
C ILE A 103 -7.79 -7.43 -1.40
N GLU A 104 -9.05 -7.47 -1.86
CA GLU A 104 -10.13 -8.22 -1.23
C GLU A 104 -9.74 -9.69 -1.07
N SER A 105 -9.22 -10.29 -2.15
CA SER A 105 -8.77 -11.69 -2.14
C SER A 105 -7.55 -11.97 -1.25
N LEU A 106 -6.88 -10.95 -0.70
CA LEU A 106 -5.78 -11.14 0.26
C LEU A 106 -6.29 -11.26 1.70
N HIS A 107 -7.53 -10.84 1.98
CA HIS A 107 -8.09 -10.90 3.32
C HIS A 107 -8.40 -12.34 3.73
N SER A 108 -8.27 -12.61 5.03
CA SER A 108 -8.50 -13.93 5.60
C SER A 108 -9.96 -14.38 5.58
N SER A 109 -10.90 -13.44 5.45
CA SER A 109 -12.34 -13.68 5.55
C SER A 109 -13.01 -13.95 4.21
N THR A 110 -12.35 -13.70 3.08
CA THR A 110 -12.96 -13.90 1.77
C THR A 110 -12.92 -15.37 1.36
N PRO A 111 -14.06 -15.98 0.97
CA PRO A 111 -14.08 -17.32 0.39
C PRO A 111 -13.22 -17.36 -0.87
N LEU A 112 -12.21 -18.22 -0.85
CA LEU A 112 -11.17 -18.30 -1.87
C LEU A 112 -11.54 -19.29 -2.98
N GLU A 113 -12.74 -19.23 -3.56
CA GLU A 113 -13.14 -20.21 -4.59
C GLU A 113 -12.17 -20.27 -5.77
N SER A 114 -11.70 -19.11 -6.27
CA SER A 114 -10.73 -19.07 -7.37
C SER A 114 -9.27 -19.35 -6.97
N VAL A 115 -8.95 -19.36 -5.67
CA VAL A 115 -7.56 -19.54 -5.17
C VAL A 115 -7.35 -20.93 -4.60
N LYS A 116 -8.43 -21.57 -4.11
CA LYS A 116 -8.44 -22.94 -3.57
C LYS A 116 -7.99 -23.98 -4.60
N GLU A 117 -8.24 -23.74 -5.88
CA GLU A 117 -7.86 -24.67 -6.95
C GLU A 117 -6.35 -24.66 -7.26
N SER A 118 -5.64 -23.60 -6.89
CA SER A 118 -4.25 -23.40 -7.32
C SER A 118 -3.24 -23.61 -6.19
N TYR A 119 -3.53 -23.14 -4.98
CA TYR A 119 -2.57 -23.16 -3.88
C TYR A 119 -3.08 -23.95 -2.68
N LEU A 120 -2.19 -24.80 -2.17
CA LEU A 120 -2.37 -25.52 -0.91
C LEU A 120 -1.38 -24.97 0.12
N ASN A 121 -1.50 -25.47 1.35
CA ASN A 121 -0.54 -25.20 2.40
C ASN A 121 0.82 -25.83 2.07
N TYR A 122 1.86 -25.44 2.82
CA TYR A 122 3.22 -25.97 2.69
C TYR A 122 3.87 -25.73 1.33
N LEU A 123 3.44 -24.70 0.59
CA LEU A 123 3.91 -24.35 -0.76
C LEU A 123 3.62 -25.43 -1.81
N LEU A 124 2.62 -26.28 -1.56
CA LEU A 124 2.18 -27.29 -2.51
C LEU A 124 1.18 -26.70 -3.50
N LYS A 125 1.25 -27.17 -4.75
CA LYS A 125 0.17 -26.97 -5.73
C LYS A 125 -0.74 -28.18 -5.74
N GLN A 126 -2.02 -27.96 -6.05
CA GLN A 126 -2.98 -29.06 -6.12
C GLN A 126 -2.59 -30.10 -7.19
N GLU A 127 -2.07 -29.65 -8.33
CA GLU A 127 -1.59 -30.54 -9.40
C GLU A 127 -0.39 -31.38 -8.98
N GLU A 128 0.55 -30.79 -8.22
CA GLU A 128 1.74 -31.49 -7.74
C GLU A 128 1.36 -32.56 -6.74
N LEU A 129 0.46 -32.24 -5.80
CA LEU A 129 -0.05 -33.21 -4.83
C LEU A 129 -0.77 -34.36 -5.52
N LYS A 130 -1.64 -34.08 -6.51
CA LYS A 130 -2.33 -35.12 -7.29
C LYS A 130 -1.35 -36.06 -7.99
N LYS A 131 -0.35 -35.52 -8.70
CA LYS A 131 0.69 -36.32 -9.36
C LYS A 131 1.48 -37.19 -8.38
N SER A 132 1.80 -36.66 -7.20
CA SER A 132 2.48 -37.42 -6.15
C SER A 132 1.61 -38.54 -5.59
N LEU A 133 0.30 -38.31 -5.43
CA LEU A 133 -0.65 -39.34 -5.00
C LEU A 133 -0.79 -40.44 -6.05
N GLU A 134 -0.96 -40.08 -7.32
CA GLU A 134 -1.03 -41.03 -8.44
C GLU A 134 0.23 -41.91 -8.48
N HIS A 135 1.41 -41.29 -8.34
CA HIS A 135 2.68 -42.02 -8.31
C HIS A 135 2.78 -42.97 -7.10
N SER A 136 2.34 -42.53 -5.92
CA SER A 136 2.31 -43.37 -4.73
C SER A 136 1.32 -44.53 -4.85
N GLY A 137 0.16 -44.30 -5.47
CA GLY A 137 -0.83 -45.32 -5.75
C GLY A 137 -0.25 -46.40 -6.67
N TRP A 138 0.39 -45.99 -7.76
CA TRP A 138 1.06 -46.89 -8.69
C TRP A 138 2.16 -47.74 -8.03
N LEU A 139 2.98 -47.15 -7.15
CA LEU A 139 4.04 -47.89 -6.43
C LEU A 139 3.52 -48.92 -5.43
N THR A 140 2.31 -48.73 -4.91
CA THR A 140 1.73 -49.56 -3.84
C THR A 140 0.69 -50.54 -4.36
N GLU A 141 0.42 -50.52 -5.67
CA GLU A 141 -0.56 -51.39 -6.31
C GLU A 141 -0.23 -52.87 -6.04
N PRO A 142 -1.17 -53.66 -5.51
CA PRO A 142 -0.91 -55.05 -5.19
C PRO A 142 -0.72 -55.86 -6.47
N LEU A 143 0.46 -56.44 -6.63
CA LEU A 143 0.81 -57.29 -7.75
C LEU A 143 0.36 -58.74 -7.53
N PRO A 144 0.10 -59.50 -8.61
CA PRO A 144 -0.12 -60.94 -8.52
C PRO A 144 1.14 -61.66 -7.99
N GLU A 145 0.94 -62.70 -7.20
CA GLU A 145 2.03 -63.55 -6.70
C GLU A 145 2.72 -64.26 -7.89
N PRO A 146 4.07 -64.23 -7.99
CA PRO A 146 4.78 -64.75 -9.16
C PRO A 146 4.74 -66.29 -9.29
N ASN A 147 4.50 -67.02 -8.21
CA ASN A 147 4.51 -68.49 -8.17
C ASN A 147 3.27 -69.05 -7.44
N GLN A 148 2.07 -68.85 -8.00
CA GLN A 148 0.84 -69.43 -7.45
C GLN A 148 0.87 -70.97 -7.47
N VAL A 149 0.59 -71.58 -6.32
CA VAL A 149 0.35 -73.03 -6.24
C VAL A 149 -1.03 -73.30 -6.85
N PRO A 150 -1.18 -74.25 -7.78
CA PRO A 150 -2.48 -74.63 -8.33
C PRO A 150 -3.48 -74.97 -7.21
N GLY A 151 -4.56 -74.20 -7.10
CA GLY A 151 -5.59 -74.33 -6.06
C GLY A 151 -5.53 -73.28 -4.94
N ALA A 152 -4.54 -72.40 -4.91
CA ALA A 152 -4.55 -71.22 -4.04
C ALA A 152 -5.51 -70.16 -4.61
N ASN A 153 -6.49 -69.73 -3.81
CA ASN A 153 -7.32 -68.56 -4.14
C ASN A 153 -6.53 -67.31 -3.80
N ASP A 154 -5.90 -66.73 -4.81
CA ASP A 154 -5.33 -65.40 -4.66
C ASP A 154 -6.48 -64.39 -4.62
N ASN A 155 -6.76 -63.85 -3.43
CA ASN A 155 -7.73 -62.77 -3.20
C ASN A 155 -7.23 -61.42 -3.77
N LEU A 156 -6.64 -61.44 -4.97
CA LEU A 156 -6.07 -60.28 -5.64
C LEU A 156 -7.13 -59.20 -5.87
N ALA A 157 -8.33 -59.59 -6.29
CA ALA A 157 -9.43 -58.64 -6.52
C ALA A 157 -9.87 -57.94 -5.23
N GLU A 158 -9.84 -58.62 -4.09
CA GLU A 158 -10.15 -58.02 -2.78
C GLU A 158 -9.02 -57.08 -2.35
N ARG A 159 -7.77 -57.50 -2.48
CA ARG A 159 -6.58 -56.66 -2.19
C ARG A 159 -6.56 -55.38 -3.02
N ILE A 160 -6.92 -55.45 -4.30
CA ILE A 160 -7.02 -54.27 -5.18
C ILE A 160 -8.12 -53.33 -4.66
N LYS A 161 -9.29 -53.85 -4.28
CA LYS A 161 -10.38 -53.02 -3.74
C LYS A 161 -9.97 -52.33 -2.44
N GLU A 162 -9.43 -53.09 -1.48
CA GLU A 162 -8.95 -52.55 -0.20
C GLU A 162 -7.85 -51.49 -0.41
N HIS A 163 -6.94 -51.74 -1.35
CA HIS A 163 -5.90 -50.78 -1.73
C HIS A 163 -6.52 -49.48 -2.26
N VAL A 164 -7.45 -49.56 -3.21
CA VAL A 164 -8.14 -48.38 -3.77
C VAL A 164 -8.87 -47.60 -2.67
N GLU A 165 -9.63 -48.28 -1.82
CA GLU A 165 -10.34 -47.64 -0.70
C GLU A 165 -9.38 -46.96 0.28
N SER A 166 -8.29 -47.64 0.63
CA SER A 166 -7.25 -47.09 1.51
C SER A 166 -6.54 -45.88 0.88
N HIS A 167 -6.31 -45.93 -0.43
CA HIS A 167 -5.69 -44.86 -1.20
C HIS A 167 -6.61 -43.64 -1.30
N GLU A 168 -7.90 -43.84 -1.56
CA GLU A 168 -8.92 -42.80 -1.57
C GLU A 168 -9.03 -42.12 -0.19
N ASN A 169 -9.10 -42.90 0.89
CA ASN A 169 -9.11 -42.38 2.25
C ASN A 169 -7.82 -41.57 2.57
N ALA A 170 -6.65 -42.09 2.19
CA ALA A 170 -5.39 -41.37 2.36
C ALA A 170 -5.36 -40.06 1.54
N SER A 171 -5.87 -40.07 0.31
CA SER A 171 -5.92 -38.90 -0.57
C SER A 171 -6.79 -37.79 0.04
N THR A 172 -7.95 -38.14 0.57
CA THR A 172 -8.88 -37.18 1.20
C THR A 172 -8.28 -36.62 2.50
N ALA A 173 -7.65 -37.46 3.32
CA ALA A 173 -6.95 -37.03 4.52
C ALA A 173 -5.80 -36.07 4.21
N LEU A 174 -4.96 -36.38 3.22
CA LEU A 174 -3.85 -35.53 2.80
C LEU A 174 -4.31 -34.20 2.21
N LEU A 175 -5.40 -34.19 1.42
CA LEU A 175 -6.01 -32.97 0.92
C LEU A 175 -6.54 -32.09 2.06
N ALA A 176 -7.16 -32.68 3.08
CA ALA A 176 -7.62 -31.95 4.26
C ALA A 176 -6.45 -31.33 5.05
N ILE A 177 -5.37 -32.09 5.26
CA ILE A 177 -4.13 -31.61 5.92
C ILE A 177 -3.49 -30.48 5.11
N ALA A 178 -3.44 -30.62 3.78
CA ALA A 178 -2.85 -29.63 2.89
C ALA A 178 -3.76 -28.43 2.63
N SER A 179 -5.01 -28.43 3.07
CA SER A 179 -5.92 -27.30 2.84
C SER A 179 -5.42 -26.00 3.49
N LEU A 180 -5.61 -24.86 2.81
CA LEU A 180 -5.26 -23.55 3.38
C LEU A 180 -6.26 -23.05 4.44
N ASP A 181 -7.46 -23.63 4.45
CA ASP A 181 -8.53 -23.28 5.38
C ASP A 181 -8.15 -23.68 6.82
N SER A 182 -7.47 -24.81 6.99
CA SER A 182 -6.90 -25.26 8.27
C SER A 182 -5.58 -24.55 8.64
N GLY A 183 -5.01 -23.77 7.72
CA GLY A 183 -3.70 -23.12 7.87
C GLY A 183 -3.70 -21.89 8.77
N SER A 184 -2.52 -21.54 9.29
CA SER A 184 -2.31 -20.34 10.09
C SER A 184 -2.32 -19.07 9.23
N SER A 185 -2.47 -17.90 9.86
CA SER A 185 -2.30 -16.59 9.20
C SER A 185 -0.92 -16.45 8.53
N LYS A 186 0.10 -17.12 9.10
CA LYS A 186 1.46 -17.17 8.53
C LYS A 186 1.49 -17.91 7.19
N ASP A 187 0.73 -18.99 7.07
CA ASP A 187 0.68 -19.81 5.84
C ASP A 187 -0.05 -19.06 4.74
N ARG A 188 -1.18 -18.42 5.07
CA ARG A 188 -1.89 -17.50 4.17
C ARG A 188 -1.00 -16.36 3.68
N THR A 189 -0.17 -15.80 4.57
CA THR A 189 0.78 -14.74 4.19
C THR A 189 1.83 -15.26 3.20
N ARG A 190 2.30 -16.50 3.32
CA ARG A 190 3.26 -17.09 2.36
C ARG A 190 2.62 -17.28 0.99
N VAL A 191 1.39 -17.79 0.94
CA VAL A 191 0.64 -17.91 -0.31
C VAL A 191 0.39 -16.55 -0.94
N ASN A 192 0.00 -15.55 -0.15
CA ASN A 192 -0.17 -14.18 -0.64
C ASN A 192 1.14 -13.59 -1.20
N ILE A 193 2.30 -13.92 -0.64
CA ILE A 193 3.60 -13.52 -1.20
C ILE A 193 3.81 -14.17 -2.58
N GLN A 194 3.54 -15.46 -2.72
CA GLN A 194 3.64 -16.16 -4.01
C GLN A 194 2.70 -15.55 -5.05
N ARG A 195 1.44 -15.29 -4.68
CA ARG A 195 0.47 -14.60 -5.55
C ARG A 195 0.95 -13.22 -5.99
N CYS A 196 1.58 -12.46 -5.08
CA CYS A 196 2.18 -11.18 -5.43
C CYS A 196 3.35 -11.31 -6.43
N ILE A 197 4.17 -12.36 -6.31
CA ILE A 197 5.27 -12.63 -7.24
C ILE A 197 4.71 -13.00 -8.62
N GLU A 198 3.69 -13.84 -8.69
CA GLU A 198 3.11 -14.30 -9.96
C GLU A 198 2.34 -13.18 -10.67
N GLU A 199 1.61 -12.33 -9.93
CA GLU A 199 0.84 -11.22 -10.52
C GLU A 199 1.73 -10.04 -10.93
N PHE A 200 2.68 -9.62 -10.08
CA PHE A 200 3.47 -8.40 -10.30
C PHE A 200 4.89 -8.66 -10.79
N GLY A 201 5.33 -9.91 -10.86
CA GLY A 201 6.66 -10.27 -11.30
C GLY A 201 6.91 -9.89 -12.76
N ARG A 202 8.11 -9.37 -13.04
CA ARG A 202 8.49 -8.96 -14.41
C ARG A 202 8.52 -10.13 -15.40
N HIS A 203 8.73 -11.35 -14.91
CA HIS A 203 8.67 -12.57 -15.70
C HIS A 203 7.29 -12.82 -16.34
N HIS A 204 6.21 -12.29 -15.74
CA HIS A 204 4.86 -12.34 -16.28
C HIS A 204 4.47 -11.00 -16.92
N THR A 205 4.64 -9.90 -16.19
CA THR A 205 4.18 -8.57 -16.63
C THR A 205 4.90 -8.05 -17.88
N ASP A 206 6.17 -8.41 -18.12
CA ASP A 206 6.88 -8.02 -19.36
C ASP A 206 6.24 -8.67 -20.62
N LYS A 207 5.45 -9.74 -20.47
CA LYS A 207 4.72 -10.38 -21.58
C LYS A 207 3.37 -9.71 -21.88
N VAL A 208 2.72 -9.17 -20.84
CA VAL A 208 1.35 -8.64 -20.91
C VAL A 208 1.34 -7.13 -21.12
N LEU A 209 2.24 -6.42 -20.45
CA LEU A 209 2.28 -4.96 -20.48
C LEU A 209 3.15 -4.45 -21.62
N PRO A 210 2.79 -3.30 -22.22
CA PRO A 210 3.64 -2.68 -23.23
C PRO A 210 4.99 -2.29 -22.63
N PRO A 211 6.08 -2.39 -23.42
CA PRO A 211 7.41 -2.03 -22.95
C PRO A 211 7.48 -0.55 -22.59
N ARG A 212 8.41 -0.22 -21.70
CA ARG A 212 8.65 1.17 -21.29
C ARG A 212 9.04 2.01 -22.51
N LEU A 213 8.38 3.16 -22.67
CA LEU A 213 8.74 4.16 -23.67
C LEU A 213 10.18 4.64 -23.40
N LYS A 214 11.08 4.40 -24.35
CA LYS A 214 12.43 4.97 -24.32
C LYS A 214 12.31 6.47 -24.56
N SER A 215 13.01 7.28 -23.78
CA SER A 215 13.01 8.72 -24.03
C SER A 215 13.75 9.00 -25.34
N THR A 216 13.07 9.61 -26.30
CA THR A 216 13.68 10.23 -27.48
C THR A 216 14.52 11.43 -27.03
N GLN A 217 15.68 11.21 -26.42
CA GLN A 217 16.69 12.28 -26.45
C GLN A 217 17.20 12.34 -27.89
N ALA A 218 17.13 13.54 -28.49
CA ALA A 218 17.56 13.77 -29.86
C ALA A 218 18.99 13.25 -30.05
N PRO A 219 19.28 12.53 -31.15
CA PRO A 219 20.61 12.00 -31.39
C PRO A 219 21.55 13.18 -31.60
N SER A 220 22.45 13.41 -30.65
CA SER A 220 23.63 14.24 -30.88
C SER A 220 24.52 13.48 -31.85
N SER A 221 24.35 13.81 -33.14
CA SER A 221 25.32 13.68 -34.23
C SER A 221 26.23 12.46 -34.24
N SER A 222 26.02 11.64 -35.28
CA SER A 222 26.96 10.76 -35.99
C SER A 222 26.78 9.25 -35.81
N SER A 223 26.79 8.59 -36.97
CA SER A 223 26.75 7.15 -37.26
C SER A 223 25.37 6.46 -37.17
N SER A 224 24.72 6.47 -38.33
CA SER A 224 24.05 5.30 -38.90
C SER A 224 24.66 3.98 -38.41
N SER A 225 24.01 3.38 -37.42
CA SER A 225 24.05 1.94 -37.18
C SER A 225 22.63 1.57 -36.80
N GLU A 226 22.08 0.64 -37.56
CA GLU A 226 20.83 -0.05 -37.30
C GLU A 226 20.73 -0.34 -35.80
N GLY A 227 19.60 0.02 -35.20
CA GLY A 227 19.39 -0.07 -33.76
C GLY A 227 19.62 -1.48 -33.27
N ALA A 228 20.86 -1.80 -32.90
CA ALA A 228 21.24 -3.06 -32.32
C ALA A 228 20.46 -3.18 -31.02
N ALA A 229 19.37 -3.95 -31.08
CA ALA A 229 18.66 -4.40 -29.91
C ALA A 229 19.67 -5.18 -29.09
N VAL A 230 20.33 -4.52 -28.13
CA VAL A 230 21.20 -5.18 -27.17
C VAL A 230 20.35 -6.27 -26.53
N GLU A 231 20.65 -7.53 -26.85
CA GLU A 231 19.93 -8.68 -26.32
C GLU A 231 20.19 -8.74 -24.82
N VAL A 232 19.23 -8.23 -24.05
CA VAL A 232 19.29 -8.33 -22.59
C VAL A 232 19.20 -9.82 -22.26
N PRO A 233 20.15 -10.38 -21.48
CA PRO A 233 20.12 -11.79 -21.14
C PRO A 233 18.79 -12.15 -20.50
N LYS A 234 18.20 -13.27 -20.94
CA LYS A 234 16.95 -13.78 -20.39
C LYS A 234 17.16 -14.07 -18.90
N ARG A 235 16.13 -13.81 -18.10
CA ARG A 235 16.16 -14.08 -16.66
C ARG A 235 16.25 -15.59 -16.43
N VAL A 236 17.10 -16.00 -15.48
CA VAL A 236 17.29 -17.41 -15.10
C VAL A 236 16.12 -17.95 -14.26
N GLY A 237 15.39 -17.08 -13.55
CA GLY A 237 14.32 -17.50 -12.65
C GLY A 237 13.21 -16.47 -12.44
N GLN A 238 12.34 -16.76 -11.48
CA GLN A 238 11.22 -15.89 -11.12
C GLN A 238 11.71 -14.58 -10.50
N ASP A 239 11.04 -13.49 -10.89
CA ASP A 239 11.37 -12.16 -10.39
C ASP A 239 10.74 -11.91 -9.03
N THR A 240 11.56 -11.88 -7.98
CA THR A 240 11.14 -11.68 -6.58
C THR A 240 11.58 -10.32 -6.01
N GLY A 241 12.54 -9.67 -6.67
CA GLY A 241 13.23 -8.49 -6.16
C GLY A 241 12.78 -7.17 -6.77
N SER A 242 11.87 -7.19 -7.75
CA SER A 242 11.43 -5.97 -8.41
C SER A 242 10.59 -5.07 -7.48
N PRO A 243 10.67 -3.74 -7.66
CA PRO A 243 9.96 -2.79 -6.80
C PRO A 243 8.44 -3.01 -6.82
N GLU A 244 7.87 -3.46 -7.95
CA GLU A 244 6.46 -3.81 -8.09
C GLU A 244 6.06 -4.94 -7.11
N VAL A 245 6.80 -6.05 -7.14
CA VAL A 245 6.62 -7.20 -6.25
C VAL A 245 6.84 -6.81 -4.78
N GLN A 246 7.89 -6.03 -4.49
CA GLN A 246 8.17 -5.58 -3.12
C GLN A 246 7.03 -4.70 -2.57
N ILE A 247 6.45 -3.80 -3.39
CA ILE A 247 5.31 -2.96 -2.99
C ILE A 247 4.07 -3.82 -2.71
N ALA A 248 3.79 -4.82 -3.56
CA ALA A 248 2.68 -5.75 -3.37
C ALA A 248 2.81 -6.55 -2.06
N ILE A 249 3.98 -7.13 -1.82
CA ILE A 249 4.27 -7.88 -0.58
C ILE A 249 4.15 -6.98 0.66
N LEU A 250 4.69 -5.76 0.60
CA LEU A 250 4.56 -4.81 1.71
C LEU A 250 3.10 -4.45 1.95
N THR A 251 2.29 -4.32 0.91
CA THR A 251 0.86 -4.01 1.03
C THR A 251 0.10 -5.15 1.71
N ALA A 252 0.36 -6.40 1.33
CA ALA A 252 -0.21 -7.56 2.02
C ALA A 252 0.17 -7.60 3.50
N LYS A 253 1.46 -7.37 3.83
CA LYS A 253 1.95 -7.34 5.22
C LYS A 253 1.37 -6.18 6.02
N ILE A 254 1.25 -5.00 5.42
CA ILE A 254 0.66 -3.81 6.04
C ILE A 254 -0.80 -4.07 6.38
N ASN A 255 -1.56 -4.69 5.48
CA ASN A 255 -2.97 -5.01 5.74
C ASN A 255 -3.10 -5.97 6.92
N VAL A 256 -2.37 -7.08 6.91
CA VAL A 256 -2.37 -8.06 8.02
C VAL A 256 -1.96 -7.41 9.34
N LEU A 257 -0.89 -6.61 9.35
CA LEU A 257 -0.43 -5.97 10.59
C LEU A 257 -1.42 -4.91 11.08
N ALA A 258 -2.01 -4.13 10.18
CA ALA A 258 -2.95 -3.09 10.53
C ALA A 258 -4.29 -3.67 11.02
N ASP A 259 -4.71 -4.86 10.55
CA ASP A 259 -5.90 -5.56 11.05
C ASP A 259 -5.69 -6.06 12.49
N ASN A 260 -4.48 -6.52 12.81
CA ASN A 260 -4.13 -7.07 14.12
C ASN A 260 -3.55 -6.03 15.11
N LEU A 261 -3.63 -4.74 14.78
CA LEU A 261 -2.97 -3.71 15.56
C LEU A 261 -3.78 -3.32 16.80
N HIS A 262 -3.30 -3.70 17.99
CA HIS A 262 -3.92 -3.30 19.25
C HIS A 262 -3.45 -1.93 19.75
N ARG A 263 -4.30 -1.22 20.50
CA ARG A 263 -4.00 0.13 21.01
C ARG A 263 -2.73 0.18 21.88
N LYS A 264 -2.47 -0.89 22.65
CA LYS A 264 -1.32 -0.99 23.57
C LYS A 264 -0.03 -1.48 22.90
N ASP A 265 -0.10 -1.99 21.67
CA ASP A 265 1.05 -2.56 20.98
C ASP A 265 1.90 -1.47 20.30
N LYS A 266 2.86 -0.93 21.06
CA LYS A 266 3.74 0.15 20.58
C LYS A 266 4.81 -0.34 19.59
N SER A 267 5.27 -1.57 19.75
CA SER A 267 6.30 -2.17 18.89
C SER A 267 5.77 -2.40 17.49
N ASN A 268 4.58 -2.98 17.37
CA ASN A 268 3.97 -3.21 16.06
C ASN A 268 3.49 -1.93 15.37
N LYS A 269 3.10 -0.89 16.13
CA LYS A 269 2.88 0.46 15.55
C LYS A 269 4.15 1.00 14.88
N ARG A 270 5.31 0.82 15.51
CA ARG A 270 6.59 1.20 14.92
C ARG A 270 6.88 0.37 13.67
N HIS A 271 6.67 -0.94 13.71
CA HIS A 271 6.88 -1.81 12.54
C HIS A 271 5.96 -1.43 11.37
N LEU A 272 4.68 -1.14 11.63
CA LEU A 272 3.73 -0.68 10.63
C LEU A 272 4.23 0.60 9.95
N ARG A 273 4.64 1.59 10.73
CA ARG A 273 5.18 2.84 10.20
C ARG A 273 6.42 2.63 9.33
N LEU A 274 7.35 1.78 9.77
CA LEU A 274 8.54 1.44 8.97
C LEU A 274 8.18 0.77 7.63
N MET A 275 7.19 -0.14 7.63
CA MET A 275 6.73 -0.77 6.39
C MET A 275 6.05 0.22 5.44
N VAL A 276 5.19 1.11 5.97
CA VAL A 276 4.52 2.15 5.18
C VAL A 276 5.54 3.10 4.55
N HIS A 277 6.53 3.56 5.32
CA HIS A 277 7.61 4.42 4.80
C HIS A 277 8.50 3.70 3.78
N ARG A 278 8.79 2.40 3.99
CA ARG A 278 9.53 1.59 3.00
C ARG A 278 8.74 1.48 1.69
N ARG A 279 7.44 1.22 1.77
CA ARG A 279 6.54 1.18 0.59
C ARG A 279 6.52 2.52 -0.13
N GLN A 280 6.39 3.63 0.60
CA GLN A 280 6.45 4.99 0.04
C GLN A 280 7.73 5.23 -0.77
N LYS A 281 8.90 4.85 -0.24
CA LYS A 281 10.20 5.00 -0.93
C LYS A 281 10.26 4.19 -2.22
N LEU A 282 9.79 2.93 -2.18
CA LEU A 282 9.74 2.07 -3.36
C LEU A 282 8.78 2.60 -4.43
N MET A 283 7.63 3.12 -4.00
CA MET A 283 6.65 3.74 -4.87
C MET A 283 7.22 4.98 -5.58
N ALA A 284 7.84 5.89 -4.83
CA ALA A 284 8.49 7.07 -5.39
C ALA A 284 9.62 6.69 -6.37
N TYR A 285 10.40 5.65 -6.05
CA TYR A 285 11.42 5.11 -6.94
C TYR A 285 10.82 4.55 -8.24
N LEU A 286 9.81 3.68 -8.14
CA LEU A 286 9.16 3.06 -9.28
C LEU A 286 8.55 4.10 -10.22
N ARG A 287 7.85 5.10 -9.68
CA ARG A 287 7.28 6.20 -10.46
C ARG A 287 8.35 7.01 -11.20
N ARG A 288 9.49 7.28 -10.55
CA ARG A 288 10.63 7.98 -11.17
C ARG A 288 11.26 7.14 -12.28
N GLN A 289 11.42 5.84 -12.04
CA GLN A 289 12.00 4.92 -13.02
C GLN A 289 11.08 4.78 -14.24
N ASP A 290 9.82 4.45 -14.05
CA ASP A 290 8.88 4.18 -15.14
C ASP A 290 8.25 5.46 -15.73
N ARG A 291 8.53 6.62 -15.13
CA ARG A 291 7.92 7.94 -15.47
C ARG A 291 6.38 7.92 -15.46
N GLY A 292 5.80 7.04 -14.66
CA GLY A 292 4.34 6.83 -14.61
C GLY A 292 3.77 6.03 -15.78
N GLY A 293 4.59 5.18 -16.41
CA GLY A 293 4.19 4.28 -17.49
C GLY A 293 3.26 3.14 -17.05
N SER A 294 3.13 2.15 -17.94
CA SER A 294 2.18 1.02 -17.82
C SER A 294 2.41 0.19 -16.55
N ARG A 295 3.67 -0.01 -16.14
CA ARG A 295 3.99 -0.85 -14.97
C ARG A 295 3.59 -0.15 -13.68
N TRP A 296 3.90 1.14 -13.58
CA TRP A 296 3.48 1.94 -12.44
C TRP A 296 1.95 1.98 -12.31
N GLN A 297 1.24 2.21 -13.42
CA GLN A 297 -0.22 2.27 -13.45
C GLN A 297 -0.85 0.95 -13.04
N ASN A 298 -0.37 -0.18 -13.58
CA ASN A 298 -0.85 -1.51 -13.22
C ASN A 298 -0.72 -1.78 -11.70
N VAL A 299 0.42 -1.43 -11.09
CA VAL A 299 0.61 -1.59 -9.64
C VAL A 299 -0.36 -0.72 -8.85
N VAL A 300 -0.55 0.54 -9.26
CA VAL A 300 -1.45 1.49 -8.58
C VAL A 300 -2.90 1.03 -8.66
N GLU A 301 -3.35 0.60 -9.84
CA GLU A 301 -4.73 0.18 -10.10
C GLU A 301 -5.05 -1.15 -9.40
N LYS A 302 -4.20 -2.17 -9.56
CA LYS A 302 -4.43 -3.50 -8.98
C LYS A 302 -4.39 -3.49 -7.46
N LEU A 303 -3.43 -2.77 -6.86
CA LEU A 303 -3.30 -2.68 -5.41
C LEU A 303 -4.16 -1.57 -4.79
N GLY A 304 -4.87 -0.76 -5.58
CA GLY A 304 -5.71 0.33 -5.09
C GLY A 304 -4.93 1.42 -4.35
N LEU A 305 -3.72 1.76 -4.82
CA LEU A 305 -2.84 2.69 -4.12
C LEU A 305 -3.22 4.14 -4.43
N ASN A 306 -3.20 4.98 -3.40
CA ASN A 306 -3.56 6.40 -3.51
C ASN A 306 -2.33 7.32 -3.43
N ASP A 307 -2.54 8.57 -3.81
CA ASP A 307 -1.55 9.63 -3.73
C ASP A 307 -1.04 9.87 -2.29
N ALA A 308 -1.90 9.76 -1.27
CA ALA A 308 -1.49 9.84 0.14
C ALA A 308 -0.40 8.84 0.55
N MET A 309 -0.31 7.71 -0.16
CA MET A 309 0.56 6.59 0.23
C MET A 309 2.01 6.81 -0.17
N TRP A 310 2.28 7.79 -1.04
CA TRP A 310 3.63 8.05 -1.52
C TRP A 310 4.00 9.53 -1.68
N LYS A 311 3.01 10.43 -1.88
CA LYS A 311 3.25 11.88 -1.91
C LYS A 311 3.36 12.45 -0.49
N GLY A 312 4.30 13.38 -0.30
CA GLY A 312 4.44 14.13 0.95
C GLY A 312 5.02 13.32 2.11
N GLU A 313 4.81 13.78 3.33
CA GLU A 313 5.23 13.11 4.55
C GLU A 313 4.06 12.31 5.14
N ILE A 314 4.32 11.04 5.50
CA ILE A 314 3.33 10.18 6.15
C ILE A 314 3.57 10.20 7.66
N SER A 315 2.66 10.83 8.40
CA SER A 315 2.59 10.80 9.86
C SER A 315 1.52 9.82 10.33
N LEU A 316 1.88 8.88 11.22
CA LEU A 316 1.04 7.83 11.81
C LEU A 316 1.15 7.81 13.33
#